data_AF-A0A4P9WRY6-F1
#
_entry.id   AF-A0A4P9WRY6-F1
#
_cell.length_a   1.000
_cell.length_b   1.000
_cell.length_c   1.000
_cell.angle_alpha   90.00
_cell.angle_beta   90.00
_cell.angle_gamma   90.00
#
_symmetry.space_group_name_H-M   'P 1'
#
loop_
_entity.id
_entity.type
_entity.pdbx_description
1 polymer ?
#
loop_
_entity_poly.entity_id
_entity_poly.type
_entity_poly.pdbx_seq_one_letter_code
_entity_poly.pdbx_strand_id
1 'polypeptide(L)'
;MTTLAATATLAHAVTARVLAEYILPTILRLAHDPIPNIRFNVAKSCEHILPALAARQPETGPDAKYTAEVATMVKEQVLPALRKLAEDEDRDVRFYATRALQAA
;
A
#
# COMPACT_ATOMS: atom_id res chain seq x y z
N MET A 1 -5.13 -18.37 -1.15
CA MET A 1 -5.52 -16.97 -1.43
C MET A 1 -5.88 -16.30 -0.11
N THR A 2 -5.27 -15.16 0.22
CA THR A 2 -5.64 -14.34 1.38
C THR A 2 -6.47 -13.15 0.92
N THR A 3 -7.29 -12.57 1.81
CA THR A 3 -8.07 -11.36 1.52
C THR A 3 -7.18 -10.22 1.02
N LEU A 4 -5.97 -10.07 1.56
CA LEU A 4 -4.97 -9.11 1.09
C LEU A 4 -4.54 -9.33 -0.37
N ALA A 5 -4.37 -10.58 -0.81
CA ALA A 5 -4.06 -10.89 -2.21
C ALA A 5 -5.24 -10.55 -3.15
N ALA A 6 -6.48 -10.75 -2.69
CA ALA A 6 -7.67 -10.33 -3.42
C ALA A 6 -7.76 -8.79 -3.48
N THR A 7 -7.47 -8.09 -2.39
CA THR A 7 -7.43 -6.62 -2.34
C THR A 7 -6.38 -6.04 -3.29
N ALA A 8 -5.20 -6.64 -3.38
CA ALA A 8 -4.17 -6.25 -4.34
C ALA A 8 -4.63 -6.47 -5.80
N THR A 9 -5.36 -7.55 -6.08
CA THR A 9 -5.93 -7.82 -7.41
C THR A 9 -7.02 -6.80 -7.76
N LEU A 10 -7.87 -6.45 -6.79
CA LEU A 10 -8.92 -5.45 -6.96
C LEU A 10 -8.36 -4.03 -7.15
N ALA A 11 -7.17 -3.73 -6.64
CA ALA A 11 -6.50 -2.44 -6.88
C ALA A 11 -6.39 -2.09 -8.38
N HIS A 12 -6.24 -3.10 -9.24
CA HIS A 12 -6.22 -2.89 -10.69
C HIS A 12 -7.61 -2.64 -11.30
N ALA A 13 -8.69 -3.10 -10.65
CA ALA A 13 -10.07 -2.98 -11.10
C ALA A 13 -10.84 -1.79 -10.48
N VAL A 14 -10.31 -1.17 -9.44
CA VAL A 14 -10.93 -0.01 -8.76
C VAL A 14 -10.23 1.31 -9.12
N THR A 15 -10.94 2.41 -8.95
CA THR A 15 -10.40 3.77 -9.15
C THR A 15 -9.38 4.12 -8.07
N ALA A 16 -8.45 5.04 -8.38
CA ALA A 16 -7.46 5.53 -7.41
C ALA A 16 -8.10 6.09 -6.13
N ARG A 17 -9.30 6.70 -6.26
CA ARG A 17 -10.11 7.17 -5.13
C ARG A 17 -10.50 6.05 -4.18
N VAL A 18 -11.06 4.95 -4.69
CA VAL A 18 -11.47 3.80 -3.85
C VAL A 18 -10.26 3.16 -3.17
N LEU A 19 -9.14 3.12 -3.89
CA LEU A 19 -7.88 2.56 -3.39
C LEU A 19 -7.33 3.37 -2.20
N ALA A 20 -7.37 4.71 -2.29
CA ALA A 20 -6.90 5.58 -1.23
C ALA A 20 -7.89 5.74 -0.06
N GLU A 21 -9.19 5.87 -0.32
CA GLU A 21 -10.20 6.12 0.71
C GLU A 21 -10.53 4.89 1.56
N TYR A 22 -10.51 3.68 0.96
CA TYR A 22 -11.02 2.47 1.64
C TYR A 22 -9.96 1.38 1.79
N ILE A 23 -9.19 1.12 0.73
CA ILE A 23 -8.28 -0.03 0.71
C ILE A 23 -7.00 0.25 1.50
N LEU A 24 -6.31 1.36 1.24
CA LEU A 24 -5.07 1.72 1.92
C LEU A 24 -5.22 1.81 3.45
N PRO A 25 -6.22 2.52 4.02
CA PRO A 25 -6.39 2.61 5.47
C PRO A 25 -6.61 1.24 6.11
N THR A 26 -7.36 0.37 5.43
CA THR A 26 -7.63 -0.99 5.89
C THR A 26 -6.35 -1.83 5.92
N ILE A 27 -5.54 -1.74 4.86
CA ILE A 27 -4.24 -2.44 4.78
C ILE A 27 -3.28 -1.92 5.86
N LEU A 28 -3.21 -0.60 6.07
CA LEU A 28 -2.31 0.01 7.05
C LEU A 28 -2.67 -0.38 8.49
N ARG A 29 -3.96 -0.55 8.82
CA ARG A 29 -4.36 -1.10 10.13
C ARG A 29 -3.77 -2.49 10.40
N LEU A 30 -3.63 -3.31 9.36
CA LEU A 30 -3.10 -4.67 9.46
C LEU A 30 -1.57 -4.70 9.58
N ALA A 31 -0.87 -3.57 9.40
CA ALA A 31 0.58 -3.48 9.60
C ALA A 31 1.01 -3.74 11.05
N HIS A 32 0.08 -3.68 12.01
CA HIS A 32 0.32 -3.95 13.43
C HIS A 32 -0.24 -5.29 13.90
N ASP A 33 -0.66 -6.15 12.97
CA ASP A 33 -1.22 -7.46 13.32
C ASP A 33 -0.17 -8.34 14.04
N PRO A 34 -0.54 -9.06 15.11
CA PRO A 34 0.41 -9.91 15.83
C PRO A 34 0.97 -11.05 14.97
N ILE A 35 0.25 -11.47 13.93
CA ILE A 35 0.62 -12.60 13.06
C ILE A 35 1.52 -12.09 11.93
N PRO A 36 2.80 -12.54 11.84
CA PRO A 36 3.72 -12.11 10.78
C PRO A 36 3.17 -12.31 9.37
N ASN A 37 2.40 -13.39 9.18
CA ASN A 37 1.77 -13.69 7.90
C ASN A 37 0.80 -12.61 7.40
N ILE A 38 0.18 -11.86 8.31
CA ILE A 38 -0.69 -10.75 7.94
C ILE A 38 0.16 -9.54 7.58
N ARG A 39 1.19 -9.23 8.38
CA ARG A 39 2.09 -8.10 8.15
C ARG A 39 2.89 -8.20 6.85
N PHE A 40 3.41 -9.38 6.48
CA PHE A 40 4.13 -9.48 5.21
C PHE A 40 3.17 -9.36 4.01
N ASN A 41 1.92 -9.82 4.15
CA ASN A 41 0.91 -9.64 3.11
C ASN A 41 0.50 -8.17 2.96
N VAL A 42 0.56 -7.36 4.03
CA VAL A 42 0.42 -5.90 3.95
C VAL A 42 1.55 -5.32 3.11
N ALA A 43 2.80 -5.65 3.42
CA ALA A 43 3.95 -5.18 2.66
C ALA A 43 3.87 -5.58 1.18
N LYS A 44 3.54 -6.84 0.90
CA LYS A 44 3.34 -7.35 -0.46
C LYS A 44 2.20 -6.66 -1.20
N SER A 45 1.12 -6.29 -0.51
CA SER A 45 0.02 -5.54 -1.12
C SER A 45 0.47 -4.14 -1.51
N CYS A 46 1.22 -3.45 -0.62
CA CYS A 46 1.79 -2.14 -0.92
C CYS A 46 2.77 -2.17 -2.10
N GLU A 47 3.59 -3.23 -2.22
CA GLU A 47 4.50 -3.43 -3.37
C GLU A 47 3.78 -3.40 -4.72
N HIS A 48 2.55 -3.91 -4.79
CA HIS A 48 1.75 -3.91 -6.01
C HIS A 48 0.92 -2.63 -6.19
N ILE A 49 0.40 -2.07 -5.09
CA ILE A 49 -0.51 -0.92 -5.11
C ILE A 49 0.24 0.38 -5.43
N LEU A 50 1.43 0.58 -4.88
CA LEU A 50 2.15 1.85 -5.00
C LEU A 50 2.55 2.18 -6.46
N PRO A 51 3.14 1.25 -7.24
CA PRO A 51 3.39 1.48 -8.66
C PRO A 51 2.12 1.76 -9.46
N ALA A 52 1.03 1.03 -9.15
CA ALA A 52 -0.25 1.22 -9.82
C ALA A 52 -0.86 2.60 -9.54
N LEU A 53 -0.67 3.14 -8.32
CA LEU A 53 -1.08 4.50 -7.98
C LEU A 53 -0.22 5.56 -8.67
N ALA A 54 1.11 5.35 -8.73
CA ALA A 54 2.04 6.26 -9.41
C ALA A 54 1.76 6.36 -10.92
N ALA A 55 1.46 5.24 -11.57
CA ALA A 55 1.15 5.21 -13.00
C ALA A 55 -0.21 5.83 -13.37
N ARG A 56 -1.10 6.02 -12.40
CA ARG A 56 -2.49 6.47 -12.60
C ARG A 56 -2.71 7.91 -12.14
N GLN A 57 -1.67 8.75 -12.14
CA GLN A 57 -1.76 10.16 -11.77
C GLN A 57 -2.18 11.01 -12.99
N PRO A 58 -3.48 11.39 -13.16
CA PRO A 58 -3.85 12.38 -14.15
C PRO A 58 -3.29 13.75 -13.75
N GLU A 59 -2.55 14.38 -14.65
CA GLU A 59 -1.94 15.69 -14.40
C GLU A 59 -2.97 16.85 -14.43
N THR A 60 -4.15 16.63 -15.01
CA THR A 60 -5.22 17.63 -15.12
C THR A 60 -6.61 17.01 -14.95
N GLY A 61 -7.58 17.81 -14.51
CA GLY A 61 -8.98 17.40 -14.33
C GLY A 61 -9.41 17.24 -12.86
N PRO A 62 -10.68 16.94 -12.59
CA PRO A 62 -11.22 16.81 -11.22
C PRO A 62 -10.53 15.71 -10.40
N ASP A 63 -9.92 14.73 -11.06
CA ASP A 63 -9.15 13.64 -10.43
C ASP A 63 -7.74 14.08 -9.96
N ALA A 64 -7.20 15.20 -10.45
CA ALA A 64 -5.87 15.70 -10.09
C ALA A 64 -5.77 16.11 -8.61
N LYS A 65 -6.87 16.61 -8.03
CA LYS A 65 -6.95 16.90 -6.59
C LYS A 65 -6.77 15.63 -5.76
N TYR A 66 -7.44 14.55 -6.15
CA TYR A 66 -7.36 13.27 -5.44
C TYR A 66 -5.96 12.67 -5.56
N THR A 67 -5.31 12.80 -6.71
CA THR A 67 -3.91 12.40 -6.90
C THR A 67 -2.97 13.03 -5.85
N ALA A 68 -3.13 14.32 -5.56
CA ALA A 68 -2.32 15.02 -4.56
C ALA A 68 -2.59 14.53 -3.12
N GLU A 69 -3.86 14.24 -2.80
CA GLU A 69 -4.26 13.65 -1.51
C GLU A 69 -3.68 12.24 -1.34
N VAL A 70 -3.74 11.40 -2.39
CA VAL A 70 -3.13 10.07 -2.39
C VAL A 70 -1.62 10.16 -2.22
N ALA A 71 -0.95 11.06 -2.95
CA ALA A 71 0.50 11.24 -2.84
C ALA A 71 0.92 11.67 -1.42
N THR A 72 0.13 12.54 -0.79
CA THR A 72 0.32 12.94 0.62
C THR A 72 0.13 11.74 1.55
N MET A 73 -0.95 10.96 1.38
CA MET A 73 -1.20 9.77 2.19
C MET A 73 -0.09 8.72 2.07
N VAL A 74 0.43 8.50 0.86
CA VAL A 74 1.57 7.59 0.64
C VAL A 74 2.78 8.07 1.42
N LYS A 75 3.12 9.37 1.32
CA LYS A 75 4.29 9.95 1.99
C LYS A 75 4.17 9.95 3.52
N GLU A 76 3.01 10.29 4.05
CA GLU A 76 2.81 10.52 5.48
C GLU A 76 2.37 9.27 6.25
N GLN A 77 1.76 8.28 5.59
CA GLN A 77 1.23 7.09 6.26
C GLN A 77 1.87 5.80 5.75
N VAL A 78 1.89 5.59 4.43
CA VAL A 78 2.36 4.31 3.86
C VAL A 78 3.86 4.14 4.01
N LEU A 79 4.65 5.14 3.62
CA LEU A 79 6.12 5.05 3.70
C LEU A 79 6.61 4.86 5.15
N PRO A 80 6.11 5.59 6.16
CA PRO A 80 6.48 5.32 7.55
C PRO A 80 6.10 3.91 8.02
N ALA A 81 4.91 3.42 7.64
CA ALA A 81 4.47 2.07 7.98
C ALA A 81 5.39 1.00 7.35
N LEU A 82 5.74 1.15 6.07
CA LEU A 82 6.66 0.24 5.38
C LEU A 82 8.08 0.28 5.97
N ARG A 83 8.58 1.45 6.38
CA ARG A 83 9.88 1.56 7.08
C ARG A 83 9.86 0.79 8.40
N LYS A 84 8.78 0.91 9.16
CA LYS A 84 8.62 0.13 10.41
C LYS A 84 8.56 -1.37 10.13
N LEU A 85 7.86 -1.80 9.08
CA LEU A 85 7.82 -3.21 8.67
C LEU A 85 9.18 -3.71 8.13
N ALA A 86 10.04 -2.83 7.61
CA ALA A 86 11.40 -3.19 7.20
C ALA A 86 12.31 -3.51 8.40
N GLU A 87 11.92 -3.11 9.60
CA GLU A 87 12.60 -3.38 10.88
C GLU A 87 11.91 -4.51 11.68
N ASP A 88 10.93 -5.21 11.09
CA ASP A 88 10.16 -6.26 11.75
C ASP A 88 11.03 -7.45 12.21
N GLU A 89 10.60 -8.19 13.23
CA GLU A 89 11.31 -9.40 13.71
C GLU A 89 11.26 -10.55 12.69
N ASP A 90 10.19 -10.63 11.90
CA ASP A 90 10.02 -11.66 10.89
C ASP A 90 10.76 -11.32 9.58
N ARG A 91 11.50 -12.32 9.06
CA ARG A 91 12.34 -12.15 7.87
C ARG A 91 11.52 -11.84 6.61
N ASP A 92 10.38 -12.48 6.44
CA ASP A 92 9.55 -12.30 5.25
C ASP A 92 8.90 -10.92 5.27
N VAL A 93 8.45 -10.46 6.45
CA VAL A 93 7.94 -9.09 6.62
C VAL A 93 9.00 -8.07 6.18
N ARG A 94 10.24 -8.17 6.69
CA ARG A 94 11.33 -7.27 6.30
C ARG A 94 11.63 -7.32 4.80
N PHE A 95 11.66 -8.52 4.22
CA PHE A 95 11.96 -8.72 2.80
C PHE A 95 10.93 -8.02 1.91
N TYR A 96 9.64 -8.28 2.12
CA TYR A 96 8.58 -7.67 1.32
C TYR A 96 8.43 -6.17 1.59
N ALA A 97 8.65 -5.71 2.83
CA ALA A 97 8.60 -4.28 3.15
C ALA A 97 9.71 -3.50 2.44
N THR A 98 10.92 -4.07 2.41
CA THR A 98 12.06 -3.49 1.66
C THR A 98 11.76 -3.42 0.17
N ARG A 99 11.18 -4.47 -0.41
CA ARG A 99 10.77 -4.46 -1.82
C ARG A 99 9.69 -3.44 -2.11
N ALA A 100 8.69 -3.32 -1.24
CA ALA A 100 7.64 -2.33 -1.36
C ALA A 100 8.19 -0.90 -1.31
N LEU A 101 9.18 -0.62 -0.45
CA LEU A 101 9.86 0.68 -0.39
C LEU A 101 10.65 1.00 -1.67
N GLN A 102 11.23 -0.01 -2.33
CA GLN A 102 11.94 0.16 -3.60
C GLN A 102 10.99 0.38 -4.79
N ALA A 103 9.74 -0.07 -4.67
CA ALA A 103 8.71 0.06 -5.69
C ALA A 103 7.86 1.34 -5.54
N ALA A 104 8.03 2.07 -4.43
CA ALA A 104 7.31 3.30 -4.11
C ALA A 104 7.94 4.53 -4.79
#